data_AF-A0A2P5XT74-F1
#
_entry.id   AF-A0A2P5XT74-F1
#
_cell.length_a   1.000
_cell.length_b   1.000
_cell.length_c   1.000
_cell.angle_alpha   90.00
_cell.angle_beta   90.00
_cell.angle_gamma   90.00
#
_symmetry.space_group_name_H-M   'P 1'
#
loop_
_entity.id
_entity.type
_entity.pdbx_description
1 polymer ?
#
loop_
_entity_poly.entity_id
_entity_poly.type
_entity_poly.pdbx_seq_one_letter_code
_entity_poly.pdbx_strand_id
1 'polypeptide(L)'
;MQVLLANLLHHCKGCKVMSKTPGFTKVVMELIVLLHSQSVKIAKGADHVVLVMGLDQTQESEDHDRVDLLLPPKQQKLISSIARVAKNPVILVLLSGGPVDISFAKNDQRIGSILWTGYPGEAGGRALAEIIFGDHNPGGRLPVTWYPQSYVNVPMTDMRMRPEPSSSYPGRTYRFYQGPKAFEFALHNLFSVRMRLGLFDGNPVTQPYGTIGSDKMGAEACEKMKYTVKVRVKNHGEMAGKHPMLLFVRQPKMVNGRPVKQLVAFQSVNLNAGERAEVEFELRPCEHLSSAKKDGSMVIEEGSYLLSIEDKESEIQVVK
;
A
#
# COMPACT_ATOMS: atom_id res chain seq x y z
N MET A 1 17.67 -23.90 -10.32
CA MET A 1 18.10 -22.94 -9.27
C MET A 1 17.09 -22.90 -8.13
N GLN A 2 16.72 -24.07 -7.59
CA GLN A 2 15.74 -24.27 -6.50
C GLN A 2 16.38 -24.12 -5.10
N VAL A 3 17.60 -23.57 -5.05
CA VAL A 3 18.55 -23.72 -3.93
C VAL A 3 18.71 -22.43 -3.11
N LEU A 4 18.32 -21.25 -3.61
CA LEU A 4 18.56 -20.01 -2.86
C LEU A 4 17.49 -19.67 -1.81
N LEU A 5 16.20 -19.93 -2.04
CA LEU A 5 15.16 -19.64 -1.02
C LEU A 5 15.08 -20.72 0.07
N ALA A 6 15.39 -21.97 -0.28
CA ALA A 6 15.56 -23.03 0.71
C ALA A 6 16.76 -22.73 1.63
N ASN A 7 17.85 -22.11 1.15
CA ASN A 7 19.02 -21.82 1.98
C ASN A 7 18.86 -20.63 2.94
N LEU A 8 18.01 -19.66 2.61
CA LEU A 8 17.73 -18.51 3.48
C LEU A 8 16.92 -18.88 4.73
N LEU A 9 16.22 -20.02 4.71
CA LEU A 9 15.49 -20.56 5.86
C LEU A 9 15.96 -21.96 6.31
N HIS A 10 16.76 -22.69 5.51
CA HIS A 10 17.46 -23.90 5.97
C HIS A 10 18.55 -23.58 7.00
N HIS A 11 19.09 -22.36 7.00
CA HIS A 11 20.01 -21.90 8.06
C HIS A 11 19.33 -21.70 9.42
N CYS A 12 18.01 -21.93 9.53
CA CYS A 12 17.29 -21.90 10.80
C CYS A 12 16.59 -23.22 11.16
N LYS A 13 17.19 -24.37 10.88
CA LYS A 13 16.93 -25.57 11.71
C LYS A 13 17.48 -25.29 13.12
N GLY A 14 16.63 -24.77 14.02
CA GLY A 14 16.97 -24.52 15.42
C GLY A 14 17.31 -23.07 15.79
N CYS A 15 17.02 -22.07 14.95
CA CYS A 15 17.18 -20.68 15.35
C CYS A 15 16.21 -20.31 16.47
N LYS A 16 16.75 -20.01 17.65
CA LYS A 16 16.05 -19.24 18.68
C LYS A 16 16.14 -17.77 18.29
N VAL A 17 15.06 -17.23 17.75
CA VAL A 17 14.89 -15.78 17.70
C VAL A 17 14.48 -15.35 19.11
N MET A 18 15.41 -14.71 19.83
CA MET A 18 15.12 -14.16 21.15
C MET A 18 14.66 -12.71 20.98
N SER A 19 13.41 -12.44 21.33
CA SER A 19 12.93 -11.07 21.53
C SER A 19 13.70 -10.43 22.68
N LYS A 20 14.07 -9.15 22.53
CA LYS A 20 14.65 -8.34 23.62
C LYS A 20 13.57 -7.81 24.58
N THR A 21 12.29 -8.06 24.29
CA THR A 21 11.14 -7.54 25.02
C THR A 21 10.84 -8.44 26.23
N PRO A 22 10.83 -7.92 27.47
CA PRO A 22 10.47 -8.69 28.65
C PRO A 22 9.03 -9.24 28.54
N GLY A 23 8.86 -10.56 28.64
CA GLY A 23 7.55 -11.23 28.65
C GLY A 23 7.32 -12.26 27.54
N PHE A 24 8.08 -12.23 26.45
CA PHE A 24 8.02 -13.28 25.41
C PHE A 24 8.95 -14.45 25.76
N THR A 25 8.44 -15.36 26.59
CA THR A 25 9.18 -16.55 27.01
C THR A 25 9.24 -17.55 25.84
N LYS A 26 10.35 -17.57 25.10
CA LYS A 26 10.67 -18.51 24.00
C LYS A 26 9.56 -18.67 22.93
N VAL A 27 9.65 -17.91 21.85
CA VAL A 27 8.96 -18.26 20.60
C VAL A 27 9.94 -19.00 19.70
N VAL A 28 9.72 -20.30 19.52
CA VAL A 28 10.46 -21.09 18.53
C VAL A 28 9.82 -20.81 17.17
N MET A 29 10.48 -19.97 16.37
CA MET A 29 10.08 -19.73 14.99
C MET A 29 10.66 -20.86 14.14
N GLU A 30 9.96 -21.99 14.12
CA GLU A 30 10.39 -23.16 13.36
C GLU A 30 9.85 -23.04 11.93
N LEU A 31 10.75 -22.87 10.94
CA LEU A 31 10.34 -23.01 9.55
C LEU A 31 10.14 -24.50 9.28
N ILE A 32 8.88 -24.88 9.20
CA ILE A 32 8.52 -26.26 9.05
C ILE A 32 7.86 -26.50 7.68
N VAL A 33 8.61 -27.11 6.76
CA VAL A 33 8.08 -27.65 5.49
C VAL A 33 7.45 -29.01 5.77
N LEU A 34 6.32 -29.03 6.47
CA LEU A 34 5.60 -30.27 6.80
C LEU A 34 4.49 -30.58 5.80
N LEU A 35 4.12 -31.85 5.80
CA LEU A 35 2.86 -32.31 5.23
C LEU A 35 1.69 -31.65 5.96
N HIS A 36 0.61 -31.35 5.21
CA HIS A 36 -0.58 -30.64 5.70
C HIS A 36 -1.08 -31.12 7.07
N SER A 37 -1.14 -32.44 7.29
CA SER A 37 -1.63 -33.04 8.54
C SER A 37 -0.73 -32.75 9.75
N GLN A 38 0.59 -32.73 9.55
CA GLN A 38 1.54 -32.47 10.62
C GLN A 38 1.53 -30.99 11.01
N SER A 39 1.46 -30.07 10.03
CA SER A 39 1.35 -28.62 10.29
C SER A 39 0.11 -28.27 11.11
N VAL A 40 -1.04 -28.88 10.79
CA VAL A 40 -2.29 -28.70 11.57
C VAL A 40 -2.14 -29.20 13.00
N LYS A 41 -1.47 -30.33 13.21
CA LYS A 41 -1.24 -30.89 14.55
C LYS A 41 -0.35 -29.96 15.40
N ILE A 42 0.71 -29.40 14.82
CA ILE A 42 1.60 -28.47 15.52
C ILE A 42 0.87 -27.17 15.85
N ALA A 43 0.15 -26.59 14.88
CA ALA A 43 -0.60 -25.36 15.07
C ALA A 43 -1.62 -25.44 16.21
N LYS A 44 -2.26 -26.61 16.41
CA LYS A 44 -3.20 -26.84 17.52
C LYS A 44 -2.54 -26.75 18.90
N GLY A 45 -1.25 -27.10 19.00
CA GLY A 45 -0.49 -27.07 20.25
C GLY A 45 0.13 -25.70 20.56
N ALA A 46 0.40 -24.88 19.54
CA ALA A 46 1.07 -23.59 19.66
C ALA A 46 0.15 -22.50 20.23
N ASP A 47 0.73 -21.54 20.95
CA ASP A 47 0.00 -20.37 21.46
C ASP A 47 -0.20 -19.32 20.37
N HIS A 48 0.81 -19.10 19.54
CA HIS A 48 0.73 -18.22 18.37
C HIS A 48 1.24 -18.95 17.13
N VAL A 49 0.65 -18.64 15.99
CA VAL A 49 1.01 -19.25 14.70
C VAL A 49 1.33 -18.16 13.70
N VAL A 50 2.53 -18.23 13.13
CA VAL A 50 2.95 -17.41 11.99
C VAL A 50 3.04 -18.32 10.77
N LEU A 51 2.29 -17.99 9.71
CA LEU A 51 2.32 -18.72 8.45
C LEU A 51 3.01 -17.89 7.37
N VAL A 52 4.13 -18.38 6.85
CA VAL A 52 4.80 -17.78 5.71
C VAL A 52 4.35 -18.50 4.44
N MET A 53 3.64 -17.78 3.58
CA MET A 53 2.97 -18.27 2.37
C MET A 53 3.26 -17.31 1.21
N GLY A 54 2.93 -17.68 -0.01
CA GLY A 54 3.12 -16.81 -1.16
C GLY A 54 3.56 -17.53 -2.44
N LEU A 55 4.32 -16.80 -3.24
CA LEU A 55 4.81 -17.14 -4.57
C LEU A 55 6.34 -17.09 -4.61
N ASP A 56 6.91 -17.79 -5.58
CA ASP A 56 8.32 -17.75 -5.90
C ASP A 56 8.53 -17.70 -7.43
N GLN A 57 9.78 -17.82 -7.87
CA GLN A 57 10.14 -17.75 -9.28
C GLN A 57 9.53 -18.88 -10.13
N THR A 58 8.95 -19.91 -9.51
CA THR A 58 8.19 -20.94 -10.23
C THR A 58 6.78 -20.48 -10.62
N GLN A 59 6.29 -19.37 -10.08
CA GLN A 59 5.02 -18.75 -10.47
C GLN A 59 5.22 -17.40 -11.18
N GLU A 60 6.21 -16.61 -10.79
CA GLU A 60 6.46 -15.29 -11.40
C GLU A 60 7.95 -15.09 -11.68
N SER A 61 8.31 -15.14 -12.96
CA SER A 61 9.68 -14.97 -13.44
C SER A 61 9.71 -14.33 -14.82
N GLU A 62 10.91 -13.98 -15.29
CA GLU A 62 11.12 -13.51 -16.66
C GLU A 62 10.59 -14.55 -17.66
N ASP A 63 9.90 -14.07 -18.70
CA ASP A 63 9.19 -14.90 -19.69
C ASP A 63 8.10 -15.82 -19.13
N HIS A 64 7.68 -15.61 -17.88
CA HIS A 64 6.67 -16.42 -17.21
C HIS A 64 5.64 -15.54 -16.48
N ASP A 65 4.69 -15.05 -17.24
CA ASP A 65 3.53 -14.33 -16.71
C ASP A 65 2.60 -15.29 -15.96
N ARG A 66 2.08 -14.80 -14.82
CA ARG A 66 1.00 -15.48 -14.11
C ARG A 66 -0.31 -15.39 -14.90
N VAL A 67 -1.09 -16.46 -14.83
CA VAL A 67 -2.44 -16.54 -15.43
C VAL A 67 -3.56 -16.25 -14.43
N ASP A 68 -3.23 -16.20 -13.13
CA ASP A 68 -4.14 -15.90 -12.04
C ASP A 68 -3.44 -15.09 -10.94
N LEU A 69 -4.25 -14.51 -10.05
CA LEU A 69 -3.81 -13.76 -8.88
C LEU A 69 -3.97 -14.56 -7.59
N LEU A 70 -4.24 -15.86 -7.64
CA LEU A 70 -4.50 -16.65 -6.44
C LEU A 70 -3.20 -17.17 -5.82
N LEU A 71 -3.23 -17.43 -4.50
CA LEU A 71 -2.24 -18.32 -3.91
C LEU A 71 -2.41 -19.73 -4.48
N PRO A 72 -1.32 -20.53 -4.58
CA PRO A 72 -1.41 -21.94 -4.93
C PRO A 72 -2.49 -22.65 -4.09
N PRO A 73 -3.43 -23.40 -4.69
CA PRO A 73 -4.63 -23.88 -3.99
C PRO A 73 -4.36 -24.68 -2.70
N LYS A 74 -3.23 -25.40 -2.64
CA LYS A 74 -2.82 -26.14 -1.44
C LYS A 74 -2.45 -25.21 -0.27
N GLN A 75 -1.88 -24.04 -0.54
CA GLN A 75 -1.57 -23.05 0.49
C GLN A 75 -2.84 -22.45 1.08
N GLN A 76 -3.83 -22.08 0.26
CA GLN A 76 -5.11 -21.55 0.74
C GLN A 76 -5.84 -22.55 1.66
N LYS A 77 -5.85 -23.83 1.28
CA LYS A 77 -6.39 -24.91 2.12
C LYS A 77 -5.61 -25.05 3.43
N LEU A 78 -4.29 -24.98 3.39
CA LEU A 78 -3.44 -25.04 4.58
C LEU A 78 -3.70 -23.89 5.54
N ILE A 79 -3.73 -22.64 5.05
CA ILE A 79 -4.05 -21.45 5.84
C ILE A 79 -5.40 -21.63 6.52
N SER A 80 -6.43 -22.02 5.76
CA SER A 80 -7.78 -22.22 6.29
C SER A 80 -7.85 -23.33 7.34
N SER A 81 -7.16 -24.46 7.13
CA SER A 81 -7.11 -25.57 8.10
C SER A 81 -6.40 -25.17 9.38
N ILE A 82 -5.30 -24.43 9.28
CA ILE A 82 -4.52 -23.98 10.44
C ILE A 82 -5.29 -22.91 11.23
N ALA A 83 -5.87 -21.92 10.55
CA ALA A 83 -6.68 -20.88 11.18
C ALA A 83 -7.85 -21.45 12.00
N ARG A 84 -8.41 -22.60 11.59
CA ARG A 84 -9.48 -23.30 12.34
C ARG A 84 -9.03 -23.95 13.64
N VAL A 85 -7.76 -24.33 13.76
CA VAL A 85 -7.26 -25.10 14.91
C VAL A 85 -6.33 -24.29 15.82
N ALA A 86 -5.83 -23.15 15.34
CA ALA A 86 -4.99 -22.26 16.12
C ALA A 86 -5.75 -21.70 17.32
N LYS A 87 -5.06 -21.58 18.47
CA LYS A 87 -5.66 -21.05 19.70
C LYS A 87 -5.97 -19.55 19.60
N ASN A 88 -5.10 -18.82 18.91
CA ASN A 88 -5.19 -17.38 18.70
C ASN A 88 -5.21 -17.05 17.20
N PRO A 89 -5.69 -15.86 16.81
CA PRO A 89 -5.67 -15.43 15.41
C PRO A 89 -4.27 -15.55 14.78
N VAL A 90 -4.21 -16.11 13.57
CA VAL A 90 -2.99 -16.41 12.84
C VAL A 90 -2.38 -15.13 12.25
N ILE A 91 -1.06 -15.04 12.28
CA ILE A 91 -0.28 -14.02 11.55
C ILE A 91 0.07 -14.60 10.19
N LEU A 92 -0.46 -14.04 9.11
CA LEU A 92 -0.18 -14.47 7.74
C LEU A 92 0.90 -13.57 7.13
N VAL A 93 2.02 -14.14 6.74
CA VAL A 93 3.10 -13.46 6.01
C VAL A 93 3.06 -13.90 4.56
N LEU A 94 3.06 -12.93 3.65
CA LEU A 94 3.01 -13.12 2.20
C LEU A 94 4.33 -12.71 1.57
N LEU A 95 4.96 -13.68 0.90
CA LEU A 95 6.12 -13.50 0.04
C LEU A 95 5.66 -13.52 -1.41
N SER A 96 5.69 -12.39 -2.10
CA SER A 96 5.39 -12.32 -3.53
C SER A 96 5.90 -11.00 -4.09
N GLY A 97 6.37 -11.00 -5.32
CA GLY A 97 6.62 -9.78 -6.07
C GLY A 97 5.31 -9.12 -6.48
N GLY A 98 4.45 -9.87 -7.19
CA GLY A 98 3.15 -9.38 -7.63
C GLY A 98 2.06 -9.45 -6.56
N PRO A 99 0.93 -8.75 -6.79
CA PRO A 99 -0.23 -8.82 -5.90
C PRO A 99 -0.87 -10.21 -5.95
N VAL A 100 -1.51 -10.59 -4.85
CA VAL A 100 -2.24 -11.85 -4.70
C VAL A 100 -3.62 -11.55 -4.13
N ASP A 101 -4.68 -12.12 -4.70
CA ASP A 101 -6.02 -12.05 -4.15
C ASP A 101 -6.10 -12.88 -2.86
N ILE A 102 -6.11 -12.15 -1.75
CA ILE A 102 -6.19 -12.66 -0.39
C ILE A 102 -7.54 -12.36 0.26
N SER A 103 -8.58 -12.10 -0.54
CA SER A 103 -9.93 -11.80 -0.03
C SER A 103 -10.45 -12.88 0.92
N PHE A 104 -10.05 -14.15 0.73
CA PHE A 104 -10.39 -15.26 1.62
C PHE A 104 -9.79 -15.12 3.03
N ALA A 105 -8.58 -14.55 3.14
CA ALA A 105 -7.88 -14.38 4.41
C ALA A 105 -8.24 -13.05 5.08
N LYS A 106 -8.38 -11.98 4.30
CA LYS A 106 -8.71 -10.64 4.79
C LYS A 106 -10.02 -10.59 5.58
N ASN A 107 -11.02 -11.35 5.15
CA ASN A 107 -12.35 -11.35 5.77
C ASN A 107 -12.51 -12.43 6.86
N ASP A 108 -11.46 -13.20 7.13
CA ASP A 108 -11.49 -14.27 8.12
C ASP A 108 -10.97 -13.75 9.47
N GLN A 109 -11.86 -13.66 10.47
CA GLN A 109 -11.52 -13.19 11.83
C GLN A 109 -10.46 -14.06 12.53
N ARG A 110 -10.21 -15.28 12.03
CA ARG A 110 -9.14 -16.16 12.54
C ARG A 110 -7.77 -15.76 12.00
N ILE A 111 -7.70 -14.83 11.06
CA ILE A 111 -6.46 -14.21 10.59
C ILE A 111 -6.34 -12.85 11.28
N GLY A 112 -5.46 -12.74 12.27
CA GLY A 112 -5.32 -11.53 13.09
C GLY A 112 -4.51 -10.43 12.40
N SER A 113 -3.60 -10.82 11.50
CA SER A 113 -2.81 -9.87 10.73
C SER A 113 -2.31 -10.47 9.42
N ILE A 114 -2.06 -9.60 8.44
CA ILE A 114 -1.47 -9.96 7.15
C ILE A 114 -0.31 -9.02 6.87
N LEU A 115 0.88 -9.58 6.68
CA LEU A 115 2.11 -8.86 6.35
C LEU A 115 2.55 -9.23 4.93
N TRP A 116 2.66 -8.25 4.04
CA TRP A 116 3.32 -8.46 2.74
C TRP A 116 4.75 -7.95 2.81
N THR A 117 5.71 -8.79 2.43
CA THR A 117 7.14 -8.49 2.58
C THR A 117 7.92 -8.55 1.27
N GLY A 118 7.23 -8.69 0.13
CA GLY A 118 7.90 -8.76 -1.17
C GLY A 118 8.87 -9.94 -1.26
N TYR A 119 10.04 -9.67 -1.83
CA TYR A 119 11.24 -10.50 -1.71
C TYR A 119 12.27 -9.78 -0.83
N PRO A 120 12.33 -10.08 0.49
CA PRO A 120 12.98 -9.21 1.48
C PRO A 120 14.52 -9.37 1.55
N GLY A 121 15.15 -10.03 0.58
CA GLY A 121 16.60 -10.21 0.50
C GLY A 121 17.21 -11.05 1.62
N GLU A 122 18.54 -11.01 1.73
CA GLU A 122 19.32 -11.87 2.65
C GLU A 122 19.01 -11.64 4.14
N ALA A 123 18.65 -10.41 4.51
CA ALA A 123 18.31 -10.06 5.89
C ALA A 123 16.81 -10.14 6.18
N GLY A 124 16.02 -10.65 5.22
CA GLY A 124 14.55 -10.61 5.30
C GLY A 124 13.96 -11.38 6.45
N GLY A 125 14.53 -12.53 6.81
CA GLY A 125 14.10 -13.31 7.97
C GLY A 125 14.28 -12.55 9.29
N ARG A 126 15.39 -11.82 9.44
CA ARG A 126 15.64 -10.96 10.61
C ARG A 126 14.68 -9.77 10.64
N ALA A 127 14.51 -9.08 9.51
CA ALA A 127 13.60 -7.94 9.43
C ALA A 127 12.15 -8.32 9.75
N LEU A 128 11.68 -9.46 9.25
CA LEU A 128 10.34 -9.99 9.56
C LEU A 128 10.19 -10.31 11.06
N ALA A 129 11.19 -10.94 11.65
CA ALA A 129 11.17 -11.23 13.08
C ALA A 129 11.11 -9.95 13.92
N GLU A 130 11.95 -8.95 13.63
CA GLU A 130 11.95 -7.66 14.33
C GLU A 130 10.58 -6.97 14.24
N ILE A 131 9.87 -7.10 13.11
CA ILE A 131 8.49 -6.58 12.98
C ILE A 131 7.50 -7.37 13.85
N ILE A 132 7.52 -8.71 13.77
CA ILE A 132 6.56 -9.56 14.49
C ILE A 132 6.72 -9.43 16.01
N PHE A 133 7.95 -9.32 16.50
CA PHE A 133 8.24 -9.18 17.93
C PHE A 133 8.18 -7.73 18.44
N GLY A 134 7.88 -6.77 17.56
CA GLY A 134 7.75 -5.37 17.95
C GLY A 134 9.07 -4.67 18.23
N ASP A 135 10.19 -5.17 17.71
CA ASP A 135 11.47 -4.45 17.72
C ASP A 135 11.48 -3.34 16.65
N HIS A 136 10.66 -3.48 15.59
CA HIS A 136 10.52 -2.50 14.52
C HIS A 136 9.06 -2.24 14.13
N ASN A 137 8.69 -0.97 14.03
CA ASN A 137 7.35 -0.56 13.57
C ASN A 137 7.27 -0.49 12.04
N PRO A 138 6.45 -1.32 11.36
CA PRO A 138 6.40 -1.35 9.90
C PRO A 138 5.80 -0.07 9.30
N GLY A 139 6.58 0.62 8.48
CA GLY A 139 6.16 1.85 7.79
C GLY A 139 5.89 1.70 6.29
N GLY A 140 5.74 0.48 5.77
CA GLY A 140 5.57 0.24 4.33
C GLY A 140 4.20 0.66 3.78
N ARG A 141 4.12 0.98 2.47
CA ARG A 141 2.86 1.19 1.75
C ARG A 141 2.90 0.39 0.45
N LEU A 142 1.73 -0.03 -0.03
CA LEU A 142 1.63 -0.79 -1.28
C LEU A 142 1.99 0.09 -2.48
N PRO A 143 2.95 -0.31 -3.33
CA PRO A 143 3.27 0.41 -4.57
C PRO A 143 2.39 -0.01 -5.75
N VAL A 144 1.62 -1.09 -5.60
CA VAL A 144 0.75 -1.67 -6.64
C VAL A 144 -0.64 -1.94 -6.10
N THR A 145 -1.65 -1.86 -6.96
CA THR A 145 -3.03 -2.22 -6.60
C THR A 145 -3.15 -3.73 -6.45
N TRP A 146 -3.75 -4.18 -5.34
CA TRP A 146 -4.08 -5.59 -5.14
C TRP A 146 -5.50 -5.85 -5.65
N TYR A 147 -5.58 -6.49 -6.81
CA TYR A 147 -6.83 -6.80 -7.50
C TYR A 147 -7.46 -8.10 -7.01
N PRO A 148 -8.78 -8.25 -7.10
CA PRO A 148 -9.42 -9.55 -6.97
C PRO A 148 -9.06 -10.44 -8.17
N GLN A 149 -9.19 -11.74 -8.01
CA GLN A 149 -8.97 -12.73 -9.06
C GLN A 149 -9.77 -12.42 -10.33
N SER A 150 -10.99 -11.90 -10.20
CA SER A 150 -11.83 -11.55 -11.34
C SER A 150 -11.22 -10.51 -12.29
N TYR A 151 -10.19 -9.77 -11.87
CA TYR A 151 -9.51 -8.80 -12.72
C TYR A 151 -8.73 -9.45 -13.87
N VAL A 152 -8.27 -10.70 -13.74
CA VAL A 152 -7.55 -11.39 -14.83
C VAL A 152 -8.44 -11.76 -16.02
N ASN A 153 -9.76 -11.56 -15.90
CA ASN A 153 -10.69 -11.67 -17.03
C ASN A 153 -10.47 -10.57 -18.08
N VAL A 154 -9.74 -9.51 -17.73
CA VAL A 154 -9.30 -8.49 -18.66
C VAL A 154 -8.13 -9.04 -19.50
N PRO A 155 -8.13 -8.92 -20.84
CA PRO A 155 -6.96 -9.30 -21.64
C PRO A 155 -5.73 -8.51 -21.19
N MET A 156 -4.67 -9.18 -20.74
CA MET A 156 -3.47 -8.49 -20.22
C MET A 156 -2.70 -7.72 -21.31
N THR A 157 -2.94 -8.05 -22.58
CA THR A 157 -2.44 -7.32 -23.77
C THR A 157 -3.25 -6.07 -24.11
N ASP A 158 -4.40 -5.82 -23.46
CA ASP A 158 -5.17 -4.59 -23.63
C ASP A 158 -4.51 -3.44 -22.86
N MET A 159 -3.85 -2.55 -23.59
CA MET A 159 -3.06 -1.46 -23.01
C MET A 159 -3.90 -0.23 -22.63
N ARG A 160 -5.23 -0.25 -22.80
CA ARG A 160 -6.08 0.88 -22.41
C ARG A 160 -5.97 1.11 -20.90
N MET A 161 -5.69 2.32 -20.47
CA MET A 161 -5.64 2.60 -19.02
C MET A 161 -7.01 2.95 -18.44
N ARG A 162 -7.83 3.64 -19.23
CA ARG A 162 -9.14 4.17 -18.81
C ARG A 162 -10.23 3.10 -18.87
N PRO A 163 -11.21 3.13 -17.96
CA PRO A 163 -12.37 2.24 -18.03
C PRO A 163 -13.20 2.53 -19.28
N GLU A 164 -13.87 1.51 -19.80
CA GLU A 164 -14.77 1.61 -20.94
C GLU A 164 -16.03 0.79 -20.64
N PRO A 165 -17.08 1.43 -20.09
CA PRO A 165 -18.31 0.76 -19.64
C PRO A 165 -18.99 -0.05 -20.75
N SER A 166 -18.91 0.39 -22.00
CA SER A 166 -19.50 -0.30 -23.16
C SER A 166 -18.93 -1.71 -23.38
N SER A 167 -17.70 -1.95 -22.93
CA SER A 167 -16.99 -3.23 -23.04
C SER A 167 -16.77 -3.92 -21.71
N SER A 168 -17.39 -3.43 -20.62
CA SER A 168 -17.15 -3.87 -19.24
C SER A 168 -15.68 -3.79 -18.81
N TYR A 169 -14.88 -2.97 -19.48
CA TYR A 169 -13.46 -2.81 -19.19
C TYR A 169 -13.29 -1.91 -17.96
N PRO A 170 -12.70 -2.39 -16.85
CA PRO A 170 -12.78 -1.70 -15.56
C PRO A 170 -11.71 -0.62 -15.37
N GLY A 171 -10.80 -0.44 -16.34
CA GLY A 171 -9.62 0.42 -16.22
C GLY A 171 -8.47 -0.25 -15.47
N ARG A 172 -7.29 0.37 -15.49
CA ARG A 172 -6.06 -0.16 -14.87
C ARG A 172 -5.48 0.80 -13.84
N THR A 173 -4.66 0.25 -12.95
CA THR A 173 -3.96 0.94 -11.84
C THR A 173 -4.90 1.62 -10.84
N TYR A 174 -4.36 2.15 -9.74
CA TYR A 174 -5.12 2.97 -8.81
C TYR A 174 -5.71 4.24 -9.47
N ARG A 175 -5.16 4.69 -10.60
CA ARG A 175 -5.57 5.91 -11.28
C ARG A 175 -6.92 5.76 -11.98
N PHE A 176 -7.21 4.62 -12.58
CA PHE A 176 -8.39 4.48 -13.45
C PHE A 176 -9.27 3.29 -13.13
N TYR A 177 -8.81 2.35 -12.31
CA TYR A 177 -9.61 1.19 -11.95
C TYR A 177 -10.85 1.59 -11.13
N GLN A 178 -12.03 1.22 -11.63
CA GLN A 178 -13.33 1.48 -11.00
C GLN A 178 -13.94 0.23 -10.33
N GLY A 179 -13.25 -0.91 -10.39
CA GLY A 179 -13.73 -2.15 -9.79
C GLY A 179 -13.37 -2.30 -8.30
N PRO A 180 -13.83 -3.40 -7.67
CA PRO A 180 -13.50 -3.72 -6.29
C PRO A 180 -12.01 -4.07 -6.16
N LYS A 181 -11.36 -3.64 -5.08
CA LYS A 181 -9.96 -3.98 -4.80
C LYS A 181 -9.92 -5.01 -3.68
N ALA A 182 -9.06 -6.03 -3.81
CA ALA A 182 -8.85 -6.99 -2.74
C ALA A 182 -8.28 -6.26 -1.50
N PHE A 183 -7.44 -5.25 -1.74
CA PHE A 183 -6.81 -4.47 -0.69
C PHE A 183 -6.64 -3.00 -1.12
N GLU A 184 -7.09 -2.05 -0.28
CA GLU A 184 -7.01 -0.60 -0.56
C GLU A 184 -6.03 0.15 0.34
N PHE A 185 -5.92 -0.25 1.61
CA PHE A 185 -5.07 0.41 2.59
C PHE A 185 -4.32 -0.63 3.43
N ALA A 186 -3.00 -0.60 3.34
CA ALA A 186 -2.11 -1.31 4.24
C ALA A 186 -1.76 -0.40 5.41
N LEU A 187 -2.02 -0.92 6.60
CA LEU A 187 -1.84 -0.34 7.93
C LEU A 187 -2.98 0.56 8.43
N HIS A 188 -3.63 0.07 9.49
CA HIS A 188 -4.19 0.91 10.54
C HIS A 188 -3.01 1.47 11.33
N ASN A 189 -2.56 2.67 10.99
CA ASN A 189 -1.48 3.34 11.72
C ASN A 189 -2.05 4.36 12.70
N LEU A 190 -1.40 4.52 13.86
CA LEU A 190 -1.77 5.51 14.90
C LEU A 190 -1.22 6.92 14.61
N PHE A 191 -0.88 7.20 13.35
CA PHE A 191 -0.44 8.53 12.93
C PHE A 191 -1.66 9.36 12.59
N SER A 192 -1.72 10.60 13.11
CA SER A 192 -2.74 11.56 12.67
C SER A 192 -2.10 12.59 11.74
N VAL A 193 -2.74 12.81 10.61
CA VAL A 193 -2.34 13.82 9.62
C VAL A 193 -3.29 15.03 9.70
N ARG A 194 -2.72 16.23 9.63
CA ARG A 194 -3.46 17.49 9.38
C ARG A 194 -2.81 18.19 8.19
N MET A 195 -3.61 18.56 7.20
CA MET A 195 -3.15 19.19 5.97
C MET A 195 -3.62 20.64 5.91
N ARG A 196 -2.77 21.54 5.42
CA ARG A 196 -3.05 22.96 5.20
C ARG A 196 -2.35 23.46 3.94
N LEU A 197 -3.05 24.23 3.11
CA LEU A 197 -2.47 24.92 1.95
C LEU A 197 -1.74 26.20 2.38
N GLY A 198 -0.62 26.51 1.72
CA GLY A 198 0.28 27.61 2.04
C GLY A 198 -0.05 28.96 1.42
N LEU A 199 -1.16 29.09 0.68
CA LEU A 199 -1.65 30.39 0.17
C LEU A 199 -2.88 30.80 0.95
N PHE A 200 -2.67 31.67 1.93
CA PHE A 200 -3.73 32.46 2.52
C PHE A 200 -3.32 33.93 2.45
N ASP A 201 -3.62 34.57 1.34
CA ASP A 201 -3.89 36.01 1.30
C ASP A 201 -5.24 36.27 1.99
N GLY A 202 -5.28 36.14 3.32
CA GLY A 202 -6.48 36.38 4.13
C GLY A 202 -6.62 35.50 5.37
N ASN A 203 -7.75 35.63 6.08
CA ASN A 203 -8.05 34.83 7.27
C ASN A 203 -8.64 33.46 6.88
N PRO A 204 -8.05 32.33 7.32
CA PRO A 204 -8.52 30.97 6.97
C PRO A 204 -9.93 30.62 7.47
N VAL A 205 -10.52 31.42 8.36
CA VAL A 205 -11.93 31.28 8.77
C VAL A 205 -12.88 31.86 7.71
N THR A 206 -12.44 32.88 6.96
CA THR A 206 -13.27 33.62 5.99
C THR A 206 -12.97 33.26 4.53
N GLN A 207 -11.80 32.67 4.25
CA GLN A 207 -11.39 32.22 2.92
C GLN A 207 -10.79 30.81 3.01
N PRO A 208 -11.63 29.76 3.04
CA PRO A 208 -11.15 28.38 3.18
C PRO A 208 -10.50 27.81 1.90
N TYR A 209 -10.57 28.53 0.77
CA TYR A 209 -10.13 28.09 -0.55
C TYR A 209 -9.14 29.10 -1.18
N GLY A 210 -8.05 28.61 -1.77
CA GLY A 210 -7.15 29.43 -2.59
C GLY A 210 -7.60 29.46 -4.05
N THR A 211 -7.43 30.60 -4.72
CA THR A 211 -7.76 30.79 -6.15
C THR A 211 -6.48 30.84 -6.99
N ILE A 212 -6.39 30.05 -8.06
CA ILE A 212 -5.28 30.03 -9.02
C ILE A 212 -5.76 30.73 -10.30
N GLY A 213 -5.38 32.00 -10.51
CA GLY A 213 -5.67 32.75 -11.75
C GLY A 213 -4.85 32.25 -12.95
N SER A 214 -5.49 32.07 -14.11
CA SER A 214 -4.91 31.47 -15.32
C SER A 214 -4.49 32.51 -16.36
N ASP A 215 -4.72 33.79 -16.07
CA ASP A 215 -4.12 34.96 -16.71
C ASP A 215 -2.58 34.96 -16.62
N LYS A 216 -2.00 34.05 -15.82
CA LYS A 216 -0.56 33.79 -15.68
C LYS A 216 -0.13 32.40 -16.17
N MET A 217 -0.72 31.85 -17.24
CA MET A 217 -0.34 30.53 -17.78
C MET A 217 0.40 30.59 -19.12
N GLY A 218 1.58 31.23 -19.13
CA GLY A 218 2.64 30.99 -20.12
C GLY A 218 3.68 29.98 -19.61
N ALA A 219 4.52 29.43 -20.49
CA ALA A 219 5.59 28.48 -20.09
C ALA A 219 6.51 29.04 -18.97
N GLU A 220 6.80 30.36 -19.02
CA GLU A 220 7.55 31.08 -17.98
C GLU A 220 6.78 31.29 -16.66
N ALA A 221 5.47 31.25 -16.70
CA ALA A 221 4.61 31.51 -15.55
C ALA A 221 4.20 30.20 -14.84
N CYS A 222 4.19 29.07 -15.55
CA CYS A 222 4.12 27.72 -14.98
C CYS A 222 5.27 27.44 -13.99
N GLU A 223 6.50 27.84 -14.30
CA GLU A 223 7.66 27.64 -13.38
C GLU A 223 7.59 28.52 -12.12
N LYS A 224 6.95 29.69 -12.21
CA LYS A 224 6.77 30.63 -11.09
C LYS A 224 5.61 30.25 -10.17
N MET A 225 4.68 29.41 -10.63
CA MET A 225 3.53 28.96 -9.86
C MET A 225 3.87 27.70 -9.05
N LYS A 226 4.34 27.91 -7.82
CA LYS A 226 4.60 26.84 -6.85
C LYS A 226 3.70 27.01 -5.64
N TYR A 227 3.00 25.94 -5.28
CA TYR A 227 2.08 25.92 -4.14
C TYR A 227 2.67 25.03 -3.06
N THR A 228 2.86 25.57 -1.86
CA THR A 228 3.32 24.78 -0.72
C THR A 228 2.11 24.17 -0.01
N VAL A 229 2.08 22.85 0.11
CA VAL A 229 1.11 22.13 0.97
C VAL A 229 1.84 21.77 2.26
N LYS A 230 1.45 22.39 3.37
CA LYS A 230 2.01 22.13 4.70
C LYS A 230 1.20 21.06 5.42
N VAL A 231 1.87 20.05 5.92
CA VAL A 231 1.26 18.88 6.53
C VAL A 231 1.89 18.64 7.88
N ARG A 232 1.07 18.63 8.92
CA ARG A 232 1.50 18.28 10.26
C ARG A 232 1.14 16.83 10.54
N VAL A 233 2.15 16.07 10.95
CA VAL A 233 2.01 14.67 11.33
C VAL A 233 2.36 14.54 12.80
N LYS A 234 1.61 13.71 13.53
CA LYS A 234 1.94 13.32 14.90
C LYS A 234 1.84 11.81 15.06
N ASN A 235 2.84 11.23 15.72
CA ASN A 235 2.82 9.84 16.15
C ASN A 235 2.10 9.73 17.50
N HIS A 236 0.94 9.06 17.56
CA HIS A 236 0.25 8.76 18.82
C HIS A 236 0.55 7.37 19.37
N GLY A 237 1.36 6.58 18.66
CA GLY A 237 1.79 5.28 19.11
C GLY A 237 2.86 5.35 20.19
N GLU A 238 3.11 4.19 20.81
CA GLU A 238 4.12 4.01 21.86
C GLU A 238 5.52 3.76 21.30
N MET A 239 5.63 3.49 19.99
CA MET A 239 6.88 3.19 19.31
C MET A 239 7.27 4.28 18.31
N ALA A 240 8.57 4.48 18.14
CA ALA A 240 9.08 5.22 16.99
C ALA A 240 8.66 4.52 15.69
N GLY A 241 8.35 5.30 14.65
CA GLY A 241 7.87 4.73 13.39
C GLY A 241 8.13 5.62 12.19
N LYS A 242 8.31 4.98 11.04
CA LYS A 242 8.35 5.63 9.73
C LYS A 242 6.93 5.76 9.19
N HIS A 243 6.56 6.95 8.74
CA HIS A 243 5.25 7.21 8.14
C HIS A 243 5.41 7.86 6.75
N PRO A 244 5.19 7.09 5.67
CA PRO A 244 5.10 7.64 4.31
C PRO A 244 3.75 8.32 4.10
N MET A 245 3.80 9.59 3.72
CA MET A 245 2.67 10.37 3.26
C MET A 245 2.67 10.43 1.75
N LEU A 246 1.51 10.18 1.15
CA LEU A 246 1.29 10.19 -0.28
C LEU A 246 0.27 11.29 -0.57
N LEU A 247 0.72 12.37 -1.21
CA LEU A 247 -0.13 13.47 -1.65
C LEU A 247 -0.75 13.10 -3.00
N PHE A 248 -2.06 12.96 -3.02
CA PHE A 248 -2.84 12.72 -4.21
C PHE A 248 -3.58 13.99 -4.65
N VAL A 249 -3.94 14.05 -5.93
CA VAL A 249 -4.91 14.99 -6.46
C VAL A 249 -6.01 14.25 -7.21
N ARG A 250 -7.23 14.75 -7.10
CA ARG A 250 -8.38 14.33 -7.91
C ARG A 250 -9.29 15.52 -8.17
N GLN A 251 -10.18 15.43 -9.14
CA GLN A 251 -11.26 16.41 -9.27
C GLN A 251 -12.52 15.91 -8.53
N PRO A 252 -13.38 16.79 -8.00
CA PRO A 252 -14.58 16.37 -7.27
C PRO A 252 -15.56 15.57 -8.13
N LYS A 253 -15.73 15.98 -9.39
CA LYS A 253 -16.65 15.34 -10.33
C LYS A 253 -15.89 14.28 -11.14
N MET A 254 -16.32 13.04 -10.98
CA MET A 254 -15.87 11.94 -11.83
C MET A 254 -16.51 12.06 -13.21
N VAL A 255 -15.73 12.53 -14.19
CA VAL A 255 -16.10 12.53 -15.61
C VAL A 255 -15.42 11.35 -16.28
N ASN A 256 -16.08 10.75 -17.27
CA ASN A 256 -15.56 9.57 -17.95
C ASN A 256 -14.15 9.83 -18.51
N GLY A 257 -13.22 8.92 -18.23
CA GLY A 257 -11.81 9.01 -18.64
C GLY A 257 -10.88 9.85 -17.75
N ARG A 258 -11.37 10.53 -16.69
CA ARG A 258 -10.50 11.18 -15.71
C ARG A 258 -9.94 10.18 -14.68
N PRO A 259 -8.73 10.42 -14.14
CA PRO A 259 -8.23 9.62 -13.03
C PRO A 259 -9.11 9.75 -11.78
N VAL A 260 -9.35 8.63 -11.09
CA VAL A 260 -9.95 8.55 -9.75
C VAL A 260 -9.14 9.37 -8.75
N LYS A 261 -7.81 9.24 -8.83
CA LYS A 261 -6.81 10.07 -8.15
C LYS A 261 -5.45 9.89 -8.80
N GLN A 262 -4.54 10.83 -8.57
CA GLN A 262 -3.17 10.83 -9.10
C GLN A 262 -2.20 11.20 -8.00
N LEU A 263 -1.18 10.38 -7.76
CA LEU A 263 -0.08 10.72 -6.86
C LEU A 263 0.70 11.88 -7.47
N VAL A 264 0.90 12.95 -6.70
CA VAL A 264 1.66 14.13 -7.13
C VAL A 264 2.98 14.27 -6.37
N ALA A 265 3.03 13.83 -5.11
CA ALA A 265 4.25 13.81 -4.32
C ALA A 265 4.16 12.79 -3.20
N PHE A 266 5.31 12.36 -2.67
CA PHE A 266 5.36 11.56 -1.45
C PHE A 266 6.60 11.90 -0.63
N GLN A 267 6.48 11.81 0.69
CA GLN A 267 7.59 12.02 1.62
C GLN A 267 7.38 11.16 2.86
N SER A 268 8.47 10.67 3.45
CA SER A 268 8.41 9.92 4.71
C SER A 268 8.96 10.75 5.85
N VAL A 269 8.35 10.62 7.02
CA VAL A 269 8.89 11.11 8.29
C VAL A 269 9.19 9.95 9.22
N ASN A 270 10.21 10.09 10.05
CA ASN A 270 10.46 9.19 11.18
C ASN A 270 10.16 9.98 12.45
N LEU A 271 9.25 9.49 13.28
CA LEU A 271 8.82 10.18 14.50
C LEU A 271 8.90 9.22 15.67
N ASN A 272 9.50 9.68 16.77
CA ASN A 272 9.43 9.00 18.06
C ASN A 272 7.98 9.00 18.60
N ALA A 273 7.74 8.22 19.64
CA ALA A 273 6.45 8.21 20.34
C ALA A 273 6.07 9.63 20.80
N GLY A 274 4.85 10.08 20.46
CA GLY A 274 4.35 11.42 20.80
C GLY A 274 4.90 12.58 19.96
N GLU A 275 5.94 12.36 19.15
CA GLU A 275 6.60 13.39 18.36
C GLU A 275 5.71 13.91 17.21
N ARG A 276 5.94 15.17 16.83
CA ARG A 276 5.27 15.85 15.71
C ARG A 276 6.28 16.45 14.76
N ALA A 277 5.96 16.41 13.47
CA ALA A 277 6.71 17.11 12.43
C ALA A 277 5.77 17.91 11.52
N GLU A 278 6.31 18.96 10.91
CA GLU A 278 5.68 19.70 9.81
C GLU A 278 6.48 19.40 8.54
N VAL A 279 5.76 19.09 7.46
CA VAL A 279 6.31 18.65 6.18
C VAL A 279 5.70 19.50 5.08
N GLU A 280 6.50 19.85 4.10
CA GLU A 280 6.08 20.71 3.00
C GLU A 280 6.17 19.94 1.68
N PHE A 281 5.06 19.90 0.94
CA PHE A 281 5.03 19.40 -0.43
C PHE A 281 4.98 20.58 -1.40
N GLU A 282 5.81 20.54 -2.43
CA GLU A 282 5.75 21.48 -3.54
C GLU A 282 4.78 20.95 -4.60
N LEU A 283 3.68 21.66 -4.85
CA LEU A 283 2.74 21.39 -5.92
C LEU A 283 3.02 22.35 -7.09
N ARG A 284 3.37 21.76 -8.24
CA ARG A 284 3.57 22.46 -9.51
C ARG A 284 2.37 22.18 -10.42
N PRO A 285 1.44 23.13 -10.63
CA PRO A 285 0.21 22.88 -11.37
C PRO A 285 0.43 22.25 -12.74
N CYS A 286 1.39 22.76 -13.52
CA CYS A 286 1.62 22.31 -14.90
C CYS A 286 2.16 20.88 -14.99
N GLU A 287 2.83 20.40 -13.94
CA GLU A 287 3.32 19.02 -13.83
C GLU A 287 2.25 18.11 -13.21
N HIS A 288 1.61 18.58 -12.14
CA HIS A 288 0.81 17.74 -11.24
C HIS A 288 -0.68 17.71 -11.57
N LEU A 289 -1.22 18.77 -12.20
CA LEU A 289 -2.65 18.92 -12.53
C LEU A 289 -2.93 18.75 -14.02
N SER A 290 -1.89 18.61 -14.85
CA SER A 290 -2.05 18.46 -16.29
C SER A 290 -2.54 17.06 -16.67
N SER A 291 -3.35 17.00 -17.72
CA SER A 291 -3.92 15.80 -18.30
C SER A 291 -3.67 15.79 -19.82
N ALA A 292 -3.52 14.59 -20.38
CA ALA A 292 -3.35 14.43 -21.82
C ALA A 292 -4.71 14.43 -22.53
N LYS A 293 -4.84 15.28 -23.55
CA LYS A 293 -5.94 15.25 -24.53
C LYS A 293 -5.82 14.03 -25.46
N LYS A 294 -6.83 13.83 -26.31
CA LYS A 294 -6.86 12.73 -27.30
C LYS A 294 -5.68 12.77 -28.29
N ASP A 295 -5.18 13.97 -28.61
CA ASP A 295 -4.04 14.20 -29.50
C ASP A 295 -2.68 14.11 -28.77
N GLY A 296 -2.68 13.82 -27.46
CA GLY A 296 -1.48 13.74 -26.64
C GLY A 296 -0.99 15.08 -26.09
N SER A 297 -1.61 16.21 -26.46
CA SER A 297 -1.26 17.50 -25.89
C SER A 297 -1.64 17.57 -24.40
N MET A 298 -0.75 18.12 -23.58
CA MET A 298 -0.97 18.29 -22.15
C MET A 298 -1.71 19.59 -21.88
N VAL A 299 -2.78 19.52 -21.09
CA VAL A 299 -3.56 20.69 -20.67
C VAL A 299 -3.86 20.64 -19.19
N ILE A 300 -4.06 21.79 -18.58
CA ILE A 300 -4.70 21.89 -17.27
C ILE A 300 -6.13 22.32 -17.52
N GLU A 301 -7.07 21.61 -16.90
CA GLU A 301 -8.48 21.93 -16.98
C GLU A 301 -8.84 22.93 -15.89
N GLU A 302 -9.64 23.93 -16.22
CA GLU A 302 -10.21 24.80 -15.20
C GLU A 302 -11.16 24.02 -14.28
N GLY A 303 -11.21 24.44 -13.03
CA GLY A 303 -12.13 23.95 -12.01
C GLY A 303 -11.45 23.54 -10.71
N SER A 304 -12.23 22.85 -9.90
CA SER A 304 -11.84 22.39 -8.58
C SER A 304 -10.96 21.15 -8.63
N TYR A 305 -9.90 21.16 -7.82
CA TYR A 305 -9.05 20.01 -7.55
C TYR A 305 -8.97 19.80 -6.04
N LEU A 306 -9.13 18.55 -5.62
CA LEU A 306 -9.00 18.09 -4.25
C LEU A 306 -7.64 17.44 -4.09
N LEU A 307 -6.80 18.05 -3.26
CA LEU A 307 -5.58 17.47 -2.75
C LEU A 307 -5.92 16.58 -1.56
N SER A 308 -5.34 15.39 -1.47
CA SER A 308 -5.61 14.48 -0.37
C SER A 308 -4.37 13.76 0.15
N ILE A 309 -4.30 13.61 1.46
CA ILE A 309 -3.37 12.73 2.17
C ILE A 309 -4.22 11.92 3.15
N GLU A 310 -4.21 10.61 2.99
CA GLU A 310 -5.08 9.70 3.75
C GLU A 310 -6.55 10.11 3.68
N ASP A 311 -7.19 10.41 4.80
CA ASP A 311 -8.59 10.84 4.91
C ASP A 311 -8.75 12.37 4.91
N LYS A 312 -7.66 13.13 4.79
CA LYS A 312 -7.68 14.60 4.79
C LYS A 312 -7.68 15.13 3.38
N GLU A 313 -8.61 16.06 3.10
CA GLU A 313 -8.73 16.72 1.81
C GLU A 313 -8.62 18.24 1.96
N SER A 314 -8.14 18.90 0.91
CA SER A 314 -8.10 20.36 0.79
C SER A 314 -8.31 20.73 -0.68
N GLU A 315 -9.06 21.78 -0.93
CA GLU A 315 -9.49 22.15 -2.28
C GLU A 315 -8.70 23.34 -2.81
N ILE A 316 -8.31 23.26 -4.08
CA ILE A 316 -7.73 24.35 -4.86
C ILE A 316 -8.61 24.59 -6.10
N GLN A 317 -8.70 25.84 -6.52
CA GLN A 317 -9.46 26.24 -7.71
C GLN A 317 -8.52 26.73 -8.81
N VAL A 318 -8.57 26.12 -9.98
CA VAL A 318 -7.90 26.61 -11.20
C VAL A 318 -8.89 27.42 -12.01
N VAL A 319 -8.70 28.73 -12.13
CA VAL A 319 -9.60 29.65 -12.82
C VAL A 319 -8.87 30.40 -13.93
N LYS A 320 -9.55 30.65 -15.06
CA LYS A 320 -9.62 31.96 -15.74
C LYS A 320 -8.54 33.01 -15.47
#